data_AF-A0A946FET8-F1
#
_entry.id   AF-A0A946FET8-F1
#
_cell.length_a   1.000
_cell.length_b   1.000
_cell.length_c   1.000
_cell.angle_alpha   90.00
_cell.angle_beta   90.00
_cell.angle_gamma   90.00
#
_symmetry.space_group_name_H-M   'P 1'
#
loop_
_entity.id
_entity.type
_entity.pdbx_description
1 polymer ?
#
loop_
_entity_poly.entity_id
_entity_poly.type
_entity_poly.pdbx_seq_one_letter_code
_entity_poly.pdbx_strand_id
1 'polypeptide(L)'
;MQKSTTSSQPKSTTTLNKPFFETPPVLAKIVVDENQTFGTLFAYLEELPIVEYNTLQSQLKTIGQEADNIKGRDFIKKLQIPQLISRYKVFRTRLGIVRYAEVEKHTDSSFVNAMDDVIVSWNIFAEHYNRLATELK
;
A
#
# COMPACT_ATOMS: atom_id res chain seq x y z
N MET A 1 -19.51 35.96 41.02
CA MET A 1 -19.96 34.64 40.53
C MET A 1 -18.91 34.14 39.54
N GLN A 2 -18.23 33.05 39.86
CA GLN A 2 -17.25 32.39 38.98
C GLN A 2 -17.89 31.19 38.25
N LYS A 3 -17.21 30.75 37.18
CA LYS A 3 -17.28 29.45 36.47
C LYS A 3 -18.36 29.34 35.37
N SER A 4 -18.08 28.86 34.14
CA SER A 4 -16.97 28.05 33.63
C SER A 4 -16.76 28.29 32.13
N THR A 5 -15.50 28.41 31.71
CA THR A 5 -15.06 28.13 30.33
C THR A 5 -15.02 26.63 30.13
N THR A 6 -15.74 26.11 29.14
CA THR A 6 -15.65 24.71 28.74
C THR A 6 -14.30 24.51 28.04
N SER A 7 -13.42 23.75 28.69
CA SER A 7 -12.15 23.28 28.15
C SER A 7 -12.42 22.31 27.00
N SER A 8 -12.10 22.73 25.78
CA SER A 8 -11.97 21.82 24.64
C SER A 8 -10.67 21.03 24.84
N GLN A 9 -10.77 19.76 25.24
CA GLN A 9 -9.62 18.84 25.25
C GLN A 9 -8.94 18.84 23.87
N PRO A 10 -7.60 18.86 23.78
CA PRO A 10 -6.93 18.67 22.50
C PRO A 10 -7.23 17.27 21.99
N LYS A 11 -7.81 17.14 20.79
CA LYS A 11 -7.80 15.87 20.05
C LYS A 11 -6.35 15.41 19.98
N SER A 12 -6.08 14.24 20.57
CA SER A 12 -4.74 13.70 20.81
C SER A 12 -3.86 13.74 19.56
N THR A 13 -2.86 14.60 19.58
CA THR A 13 -1.75 14.64 18.60
C THR A 13 -0.89 13.38 18.64
N THR A 14 -0.96 12.61 19.73
CA THR A 14 -0.16 11.39 19.96
C THR A 14 -0.47 10.25 18.99
N THR A 15 -1.69 10.16 18.46
CA THR A 15 -2.05 9.12 17.49
C THR A 15 -1.47 9.41 16.11
N LEU A 16 -1.32 10.69 15.77
CA LEU A 16 -0.90 11.12 14.43
C LEU A 16 0.57 10.80 14.13
N ASN A 17 1.44 10.77 15.14
CA ASN A 17 2.88 10.51 15.00
C ASN A 17 3.26 9.06 15.33
N LYS A 18 2.29 8.13 15.33
CA LYS A 18 2.54 6.70 15.49
C LYS A 18 2.50 6.02 14.13
N PRO A 19 3.33 4.98 13.90
CA PRO A 19 3.17 4.11 12.75
C PRO A 19 1.74 3.60 12.64
N PHE A 20 1.23 3.52 11.42
CA PHE A 20 -0.11 3.01 11.14
C PHE A 20 -0.24 1.53 11.52
N PHE A 21 0.75 0.72 11.14
CA PHE A 21 0.76 -0.70 11.44
C PHE A 21 1.30 -0.94 12.85
N GLU A 22 0.48 -1.54 13.71
CA GLU A 22 0.93 -1.99 15.04
C GLU A 22 1.97 -3.11 14.93
N THR A 23 1.74 -4.03 13.99
CA THR A 23 2.70 -5.08 13.61
C THR A 23 3.11 -4.84 12.16
N PRO A 24 4.38 -4.43 11.91
CA PRO A 24 4.87 -4.17 10.56
C PRO A 24 4.67 -5.38 9.63
N PRO A 25 3.92 -5.25 8.53
CA PRO A 25 3.78 -6.34 7.57
C PRO A 25 5.08 -6.57 6.80
N VAL A 26 5.32 -7.82 6.41
CA VAL A 26 6.43 -8.19 5.52
C VAL A 26 5.93 -8.21 4.08
N LEU A 27 6.57 -7.42 3.23
CA LEU A 27 6.26 -7.33 1.80
C LEU A 27 7.20 -8.21 0.98
N ALA A 28 6.63 -9.02 0.09
CA ALA A 28 7.40 -9.83 -0.83
C ALA A 28 8.10 -8.95 -1.86
N LYS A 29 9.43 -9.08 -1.96
CA LYS A 29 10.24 -8.41 -2.97
C LYS A 29 10.13 -9.12 -4.31
N ILE A 30 10.01 -8.38 -5.41
CA ILE A 30 10.18 -8.93 -6.75
C ILE A 30 11.68 -9.10 -7.02
N VAL A 31 12.12 -10.34 -7.21
CA VAL A 31 13.54 -10.73 -7.29
C VAL A 31 14.06 -10.66 -8.73
N VAL A 32 13.17 -10.86 -9.72
CA VAL A 32 13.53 -10.92 -11.14
C VAL A 32 12.82 -9.79 -11.89
N ASP A 33 13.22 -8.55 -11.63
CA ASP A 33 12.66 -7.36 -12.30
C ASP A 33 13.68 -6.75 -13.26
N GLU A 34 13.95 -7.43 -14.37
CA GLU A 34 15.01 -7.07 -15.33
C GLU A 34 14.86 -5.63 -15.87
N ASN A 35 13.61 -5.17 -16.01
CA ASN A 35 13.30 -3.84 -16.50
C ASN A 35 13.13 -2.80 -15.36
N GLN A 36 13.35 -3.20 -14.11
CA GLN A 36 13.07 -2.40 -12.91
C GLN A 36 11.66 -1.80 -12.91
N THR A 37 10.69 -2.51 -13.50
CA THR A 37 9.30 -2.05 -13.68
C THR A 37 8.64 -1.72 -12.34
N PHE A 38 8.97 -2.46 -11.29
CA PHE A 38 8.35 -2.35 -9.97
C PHE A 38 9.28 -1.76 -8.92
N GLY A 39 10.54 -1.45 -9.27
CA GLY A 39 11.56 -0.99 -8.31
C GLY A 39 11.10 0.21 -7.47
N THR A 40 10.67 1.29 -8.14
CA THR A 40 10.17 2.51 -7.48
C THR A 40 8.92 2.25 -6.65
N LEU A 41 7.95 1.51 -7.20
CA LEU A 41 6.72 1.15 -6.47
C LEU A 41 7.03 0.35 -5.20
N PHE A 42 7.95 -0.63 -5.30
CA PHE A 42 8.33 -1.46 -4.17
C PHE A 42 9.03 -0.66 -3.08
N ALA A 43 9.88 0.31 -3.44
CA ALA A 43 10.52 1.18 -2.44
C ALA A 43 9.48 1.93 -1.58
N TYR A 44 8.44 2.50 -2.20
CA TYR A 44 7.38 3.17 -1.44
C TYR A 44 6.50 2.21 -0.63
N LEU A 45 6.29 0.98 -1.12
CA LEU A 45 5.58 -0.06 -0.38
C LEU A 45 6.38 -0.52 0.84
N GLU A 46 7.70 -0.71 0.70
CA GLU A 46 8.60 -1.15 1.77
C GLU A 46 8.67 -0.16 2.93
N GLU A 47 8.41 1.12 2.68
CA GLU A 47 8.29 2.16 3.72
C GLU A 47 6.93 2.15 4.43
N LEU A 48 5.88 1.61 3.81
CA LEU A 48 4.52 1.63 4.35
C LEU A 48 4.40 1.12 5.82
N PRO A 49 5.13 0.08 6.26
CA PRO A 49 5.10 -0.40 7.64
C PRO A 49 5.53 0.62 8.70
N ILE A 50 6.36 1.59 8.33
CA ILE A 50 6.88 2.63 9.25
C ILE A 50 6.18 3.98 9.09
N VAL A 51 5.25 4.10 8.14
CA VAL A 51 4.54 5.35 7.85
C VAL A 51 3.57 5.69 8.98
N GLU A 52 3.64 6.93 9.43
CA GLU A 52 2.80 7.46 10.49
C GLU A 52 1.40 7.85 9.98
N TYR A 53 0.42 7.87 10.87
CA TYR A 53 -0.95 8.28 10.55
C TYR A 53 -1.04 9.67 9.88
N ASN A 54 -0.20 10.63 10.29
CA ASN A 54 -0.16 12.00 9.76
C ASN A 54 0.24 12.09 8.27
N THR A 55 0.99 11.11 7.76
CA THR A 55 1.60 11.10 6.43
C THR A 55 1.08 9.96 5.56
N LEU A 56 0.34 9.01 6.15
CA LEU A 56 -0.25 7.86 5.49
C LEU A 56 -1.01 8.22 4.21
N GLN A 57 -1.87 9.25 4.26
CA GLN A 57 -2.66 9.62 3.08
C GLN A 57 -1.80 10.15 1.92
N SER A 58 -0.69 10.82 2.23
CA SER A 58 0.27 11.27 1.22
C SER A 58 0.99 10.07 0.63
N GLN A 59 1.48 9.14 1.46
CA GLN A 59 2.15 7.93 1.00
C GLN A 59 1.25 7.09 0.10
N LEU A 60 -0.02 6.86 0.50
CA LEU A 60 -0.97 6.08 -0.30
C LEU A 60 -1.26 6.70 -1.67
N LYS A 61 -1.26 8.04 -1.76
CA LYS A 61 -1.37 8.75 -3.04
C LYS A 61 -0.16 8.52 -3.93
N THR A 62 1.05 8.62 -3.38
CA THR A 62 2.30 8.35 -4.10
C THR A 62 2.34 6.92 -4.62
N ILE A 63 2.11 5.93 -3.74
CA ILE A 63 2.08 4.50 -4.12
C ILE A 63 1.01 4.28 -5.21
N GLY A 64 -0.17 4.89 -5.04
CA GLY A 64 -1.25 4.81 -6.02
C GLY A 64 -0.87 5.32 -7.40
N GLN A 65 -0.21 6.47 -7.47
CA GLN A 65 0.26 7.05 -8.73
C GLN A 65 1.30 6.16 -9.41
N GLU A 66 2.29 5.67 -8.66
CA GLU A 66 3.29 4.75 -9.18
C GLU A 66 2.64 3.46 -9.69
N ALA A 67 1.70 2.90 -8.93
CA ALA A 67 1.01 1.69 -9.32
C ALA A 67 0.16 1.88 -10.60
N ASP A 68 -0.49 3.04 -10.74
CA ASP A 68 -1.28 3.39 -11.92
C ASP A 68 -0.41 3.53 -13.17
N ASN A 69 0.83 4.01 -13.04
CA ASN A 69 1.75 4.19 -14.16
C ASN A 69 2.16 2.86 -14.80
N ILE A 70 2.23 1.78 -14.01
CA ILE A 70 2.61 0.46 -14.51
C ILE A 70 1.41 -0.20 -15.22
N LYS A 71 1.61 -0.54 -16.49
CA LYS A 71 0.66 -1.24 -17.35
C LYS A 71 1.16 -2.67 -17.62
N GLY A 72 0.23 -3.57 -17.96
CA GLY A 72 0.58 -4.96 -18.25
C GLY A 72 1.59 -5.14 -19.40
N ARG A 73 1.66 -4.18 -20.32
CA ARG A 73 2.64 -4.15 -21.42
C ARG A 73 4.06 -3.80 -20.97
N ASP A 74 4.21 -3.22 -19.79
CA ASP A 74 5.52 -2.82 -19.23
C ASP A 74 6.23 -4.00 -18.55
N PHE A 75 5.48 -5.08 -18.28
CA PHE A 75 6.02 -6.33 -17.75
C PHE A 75 6.95 -6.95 -18.78
N ILE A 76 7.95 -7.72 -18.32
CA ILE A 76 8.82 -8.51 -19.19
C ILE A 76 7.96 -9.36 -20.13
N LYS A 77 8.30 -9.40 -21.43
CA LYS A 77 7.46 -9.98 -22.50
C LYS A 77 6.90 -11.38 -22.17
N LYS A 78 7.73 -12.25 -21.59
CA LYS A 78 7.35 -13.63 -21.18
C LYS A 78 6.36 -13.69 -20.01
N LEU A 79 6.22 -12.59 -19.25
CA LEU A 79 5.35 -12.43 -18.10
C LEU A 79 4.12 -11.56 -18.38
N GLN A 80 3.90 -11.15 -19.63
CA GLN A 80 2.68 -10.44 -20.07
C GLN A 80 1.48 -11.39 -20.18
N ILE A 81 1.26 -12.22 -19.16
CA ILE A 81 0.20 -13.23 -19.15
C ILE A 81 -1.07 -12.68 -18.45
N PRO A 82 -2.28 -13.01 -18.93
CA PRO A 82 -3.52 -12.47 -18.38
C PRO A 82 -3.71 -12.72 -16.88
N GLN A 83 -3.27 -13.88 -16.37
CA GLN A 83 -3.44 -14.24 -14.96
C GLN A 83 -2.57 -13.37 -14.04
N LEU A 84 -1.33 -13.09 -14.44
CA LEU A 84 -0.41 -12.25 -13.65
C LEU A 84 -0.83 -10.78 -13.68
N ILE A 85 -1.19 -10.28 -14.87
CA ILE A 85 -1.72 -8.92 -15.04
C ILE A 85 -2.99 -8.72 -14.22
N SER A 86 -3.87 -9.74 -14.15
CA SER A 86 -5.08 -9.69 -13.33
C SER A 86 -4.77 -9.58 -11.84
N ARG A 87 -3.76 -10.29 -11.32
CA ARG A 87 -3.33 -10.15 -9.92
C ARG A 87 -2.81 -8.75 -9.62
N TYR A 88 -2.01 -8.17 -10.53
CA TYR A 88 -1.58 -6.79 -10.38
C TYR A 88 -2.74 -5.79 -10.40
N LYS A 89 -3.76 -6.03 -11.24
CA LYS A 89 -5.00 -5.23 -11.23
C LYS A 89 -5.74 -5.33 -9.89
N VAL A 90 -5.83 -6.52 -9.30
CA VAL A 90 -6.44 -6.69 -7.97
C VAL A 90 -5.69 -5.86 -6.93
N PHE A 91 -4.36 -5.91 -6.89
CA PHE A 91 -3.54 -5.06 -6.02
C PHE A 91 -3.88 -3.56 -6.20
N ARG A 92 -3.91 -3.06 -7.44
CA ARG A 92 -4.29 -1.67 -7.72
C ARG A 92 -5.70 -1.33 -7.26
N THR A 93 -6.65 -2.24 -7.41
CA THR A 93 -8.02 -2.03 -6.92
C THR A 93 -8.06 -1.91 -5.41
N ARG A 94 -7.35 -2.78 -4.68
CA ARG A 94 -7.27 -2.69 -3.20
C ARG A 94 -6.60 -1.40 -2.76
N LEU A 95 -5.51 -1.02 -3.43
CA LEU A 95 -4.82 0.24 -3.17
C LEU A 95 -5.71 1.45 -3.45
N GLY A 96 -6.54 1.40 -4.49
CA GLY A 96 -7.52 2.44 -4.80
C GLY A 96 -8.54 2.66 -3.68
N ILE A 97 -8.98 1.60 -3.00
CA ILE A 97 -9.92 1.70 -1.87
C ILE A 97 -9.31 2.53 -0.73
N VAL A 98 -8.09 2.20 -0.31
CA VAL A 98 -7.44 2.90 0.81
C VAL A 98 -6.95 4.29 0.42
N ARG A 99 -6.46 4.47 -0.82
CA ARG A 99 -5.98 5.76 -1.33
C ARG A 99 -7.05 6.85 -1.35
N TYR A 100 -8.30 6.48 -1.62
CA TYR A 100 -9.41 7.43 -1.70
C TYR A 100 -10.29 7.45 -0.44
N ALA A 101 -9.88 6.76 0.62
CA ALA A 101 -10.56 6.84 1.90
C ALA A 101 -10.40 8.25 2.52
N GLU A 102 -11.40 8.63 3.32
CA GLU A 102 -11.34 9.84 4.14
C GLU A 102 -10.35 9.65 5.29
N VAL A 103 -9.60 10.70 5.64
CA VAL A 103 -8.54 10.62 6.67
C VAL A 103 -9.12 10.24 8.04
N GLU A 104 -10.35 10.68 8.31
CA GLU A 104 -11.12 10.37 9.51
C GLU A 104 -11.39 8.87 9.66
N LYS A 105 -11.32 8.10 8.57
CA LYS A 105 -11.54 6.66 8.54
C LYS A 105 -10.28 5.84 8.79
N HIS A 106 -9.11 6.45 8.88
CA HIS A 106 -7.85 5.71 9.02
C HIS A 106 -7.76 4.89 10.31
N THR A 107 -8.54 5.25 11.35
CA THR A 107 -8.62 4.49 12.60
C THR A 107 -9.78 3.48 12.63
N ASP A 108 -10.63 3.45 11.60
CA ASP A 108 -11.75 2.52 11.53
C ASP A 108 -11.23 1.12 11.13
N SER A 109 -11.79 0.07 11.73
CA SER A 109 -11.40 -1.32 11.43
C SER A 109 -11.59 -1.69 9.97
N SER A 110 -12.56 -1.09 9.28
CA SER A 110 -12.77 -1.28 7.84
C SER A 110 -11.59 -0.78 7.00
N PHE A 111 -10.97 0.33 7.39
CA PHE A 111 -9.78 0.85 6.72
C PHE A 111 -8.56 -0.02 7.03
N VAL A 112 -8.40 -0.46 8.29
CA VAL A 112 -7.32 -1.38 8.68
C VAL A 112 -7.39 -2.68 7.87
N ASN A 113 -8.57 -3.29 7.79
CA ASN A 113 -8.78 -4.49 6.97
C ASN A 113 -8.51 -4.24 5.48
N ALA A 114 -8.87 -3.06 4.96
CA ALA A 114 -8.59 -2.70 3.58
C ALA A 114 -7.08 -2.48 3.32
N MET A 115 -6.32 -2.02 4.31
CA MET A 115 -4.86 -1.95 4.25
C MET A 115 -4.23 -3.34 4.24
N ASP A 116 -4.74 -4.27 5.05
CA ASP A 116 -4.30 -5.67 5.02
C ASP A 116 -4.54 -6.31 3.64
N ASP A 117 -5.70 -6.02 3.01
CA ASP A 117 -5.99 -6.43 1.63
C ASP A 117 -4.94 -5.91 0.62
N VAL A 118 -4.39 -4.71 0.82
CA VAL A 118 -3.31 -4.16 -0.03
C VAL A 118 -2.04 -4.99 0.13
N ILE A 119 -1.62 -5.27 1.36
CA ILE A 119 -0.43 -6.08 1.65
C ILE A 119 -0.58 -7.48 1.05
N VAL A 120 -1.71 -8.14 1.32
CA VAL A 120 -1.98 -9.49 0.85
C VAL A 120 -1.99 -9.55 -0.67
N SER A 121 -2.66 -8.61 -1.34
CA SER A 121 -2.73 -8.58 -2.80
C SER A 121 -1.39 -8.28 -3.46
N TRP A 122 -0.54 -7.43 -2.85
CA TRP A 122 0.85 -7.24 -3.28
C TRP A 122 1.64 -8.53 -3.18
N ASN A 123 1.64 -9.19 -2.01
CA ASN A 123 2.42 -10.40 -1.78
C ASN A 123 2.03 -11.52 -2.75
N ILE A 124 0.73 -11.76 -2.92
CA ILE A 124 0.20 -12.72 -3.90
C ILE A 124 0.69 -12.40 -5.33
N PHE A 125 0.72 -11.12 -5.69
CA PHE A 125 1.22 -10.71 -7.00
C PHE A 125 2.73 -10.95 -7.13
N ALA A 126 3.54 -10.43 -6.19
CA ALA A 126 4.99 -10.50 -6.22
C ALA A 126 5.51 -11.95 -6.17
N GLU A 127 4.93 -12.80 -5.33
CA GLU A 127 5.27 -14.23 -5.26
C GLU A 127 4.93 -14.94 -6.57
N HIS A 128 3.76 -14.66 -7.15
CA HIS A 128 3.38 -15.26 -8.43
C HIS A 128 4.27 -14.79 -9.57
N TYR A 129 4.64 -13.50 -9.57
CA TYR A 129 5.59 -12.92 -10.50
C TYR A 129 6.93 -13.66 -10.41
N ASN A 130 7.48 -13.77 -9.19
CA ASN A 130 8.77 -14.43 -8.95
C ASN A 130 8.75 -15.87 -9.41
N ARG A 131 7.72 -16.64 -9.04
CA ARG A 131 7.57 -18.05 -9.44
C ARG A 131 7.65 -18.22 -10.95
N LEU A 132 6.87 -17.42 -11.70
CA LEU A 132 6.86 -17.47 -13.16
C LEU A 132 8.20 -16.98 -13.75
N ALA A 133 8.78 -15.93 -13.18
CA ALA A 133 10.04 -15.38 -13.64
C ALA A 133 11.21 -16.37 -13.46
N THR A 134 11.17 -17.21 -12.43
CA THR A 134 12.15 -18.28 -12.19
C THR A 134 11.89 -19.54 -13.00
N GLU A 135 10.63 -19.93 -13.22
CA GLU A 135 10.28 -21.11 -14.03
C GLU A 135 10.55 -20.89 -15.53
N LEU A 136 10.56 -19.63 -15.97
CA LEU A 136 10.83 -19.23 -17.35
C LEU A 136 12.29 -18.79 -17.59
N LYS A 137 13.20 -19.13 -16.68
CA LYS A 137 14.66 -19.03 -16.90
C LYS A 137 15.17 -20.34 -17.49
#